data_AF-A0A0A6D268-F1
#
_entry.id   AF-A0A0A6D268-F1
#
_cell.length_a   1.000
_cell.length_b   1.000
_cell.length_c   1.000
_cell.angle_alpha   90.00
_cell.angle_beta   90.00
_cell.angle_gamma   90.00
#
_symmetry.space_group_name_H-M   'P 1'
#
loop_
_entity.id
_entity.type
_entity.pdbx_description
1 polymer ?
#
loop_
_entity_poly.entity_id
_entity_poly.type
_entity_poly.pdbx_seq_one_letter_code
_entity_poly.pdbx_strand_id
1 'polypeptide(L)' 'MGTTYAWTLAEIRFAFAKRCLADPGLTIGEVADRAGYTEVSNFRCAFKRWANCSPQTFRNSLGVPFDN' A
#
# COMPACT_ATOMS: atom_id res chain seq x y z
N MET A 1 -23.61 10.94 -4.60
CA MET A 1 -22.73 11.92 -3.94
C MET A 1 -22.32 11.30 -2.60
N GLY A 2 -21.16 10.65 -2.49
CA GLY A 2 -20.83 9.89 -1.28
C GLY A 2 -19.38 9.38 -1.20
N THR A 3 -18.45 10.00 -1.94
CA THR A 3 -17.08 9.48 -2.07
C THR A 3 -16.04 10.32 -1.33
N THR A 4 -16.34 11.54 -0.90
CA THR A 4 -15.32 12.49 -0.43
C THR A 4 -14.57 12.01 0.82
N TYR A 5 -15.27 11.45 1.80
CA TYR A 5 -14.62 11.01 3.05
C TYR A 5 -13.76 9.75 2.88
N ALA A 6 -14.28 8.75 2.16
CA ALA A 6 -13.55 7.54 1.86
C ALA A 6 -12.31 7.82 1.00
N TRP A 7 -12.37 8.82 0.12
CA TRP A 7 -11.23 9.26 -0.69
C TRP A 7 -10.15 9.96 0.12
N THR A 8 -10.52 10.87 1.03
CA THR A 8 -9.52 11.52 1.89
C THR A 8 -8.84 10.52 2.81
N LEU A 9 -9.60 9.61 3.42
CA LEU A 9 -9.04 8.55 4.26
C LEU A 9 -8.14 7.62 3.43
N ALA A 10 -8.53 7.36 2.19
CA ALA A 10 -7.76 6.59 1.24
C ALA A 10 -6.42 7.23 0.90
N GLU A 11 -6.41 8.52 0.60
CA GLU A 11 -5.18 9.27 0.32
C GLU A 11 -4.21 9.23 1.49
N ILE A 12 -4.71 9.37 2.73
CA ILE A 12 -3.88 9.29 3.93
C ILE A 12 -3.29 7.88 4.09
N ARG A 13 -4.12 6.84 3.99
CA ARG A 13 -3.68 5.44 4.03
C ARG A 13 -2.70 5.13 2.92
N PHE A 14 -2.90 5.70 1.74
CA PHE A 14 -2.04 5.53 0.58
C PHE A 14 -0.67 6.19 0.78
N ALA A 15 -0.65 7.41 1.32
CA ALA A 15 0.59 8.11 1.65
C ALA A 15 1.40 7.32 2.69
N PHE A 16 0.73 6.80 3.72
CA PHE A 16 1.35 5.95 4.74
C PHE A 16 1.90 4.64 4.15
N ALA A 17 1.09 3.97 3.32
CA ALA A 17 1.48 2.75 2.63
C ALA A 17 2.68 2.95 1.71
N LYS A 18 2.72 4.03 0.92
CA LYS A 18 3.87 4.38 0.08
C LYS A 18 5.14 4.58 0.92
N ARG A 19 5.03 5.24 2.08
CA ARG A 19 6.17 5.47 2.96
C ARG A 19 6.68 4.18 3.58
N CYS A 20 5.79 3.27 3.98
CA CYS A 20 6.19 1.94 4.43
C CYS A 20 6.76 1.07 3.29
N LEU A 21 6.25 1.19 2.06
CA LEU A 21 6.77 0.46 0.90
C LEU A 21 8.18 0.91 0.49
N ALA A 22 8.51 2.17 0.76
CA ALA A 22 9.86 2.71 0.61
C ALA A 22 10.85 2.18 1.65
N ASP A 23 10.35 1.56 2.72
CA ASP A 23 11.18 0.94 3.73
C ASP A 23 11.50 -0.51 3.32
N PRO A 24 12.76 -0.83 2.98
CA PRO A 24 13.14 -2.19 2.58
C PRO A 24 12.99 -3.18 3.73
N GLY A 25 12.98 -2.73 4.99
CA GLY A 25 12.77 -3.60 6.16
C GLY A 25 11.34 -4.07 6.36
N LEU A 26 10.35 -3.45 5.70
CA LEU A 26 8.94 -3.81 5.86
C LEU A 26 8.46 -4.67 4.69
N THR A 27 7.80 -5.79 5.00
CA THR A 27 7.14 -6.61 3.97
C THR A 27 5.79 -6.03 3.61
N ILE A 28 5.24 -6.39 2.45
CA ILE A 28 3.89 -5.98 2.03
C ILE A 28 2.82 -6.38 3.07
N GLY A 29 3.06 -7.47 3.82
CA GLY A 29 2.19 -7.92 4.91
C GLY A 29 2.22 -6.98 6.10
N GLU A 30 3.42 -6.63 6.56
CA GLU A 30 3.63 -5.66 7.64
C GLU A 30 3.03 -4.30 7.29
N VAL A 31 3.19 -3.84 6.03
CA VAL A 31 2.58 -2.59 5.58
C VAL A 31 1.05 -2.64 5.64
N ALA A 32 0.44 -3.77 5.28
CA ALA A 32 -1.00 -3.95 5.31
C ALA A 32 -1.54 -3.91 6.75
N ASP A 33 -0.90 -4.65 7.66
CA ASP A 33 -1.24 -4.69 9.08
C ASP A 33 -1.15 -3.28 9.71
N ARG A 34 -0.03 -2.58 9.46
CA ARG A 34 0.22 -1.22 9.96
C ARG A 34 -0.72 -0.17 9.37
N ALA A 35 -1.23 -0.41 8.15
CA ALA A 35 -2.26 0.43 7.52
C ALA A 35 -3.69 0.11 8.01
N GLY A 36 -3.86 -0.86 8.90
CA GLY A 36 -5.14 -1.27 9.46
C GLY A 36 -5.95 -2.18 8.55
N TYR A 37 -5.28 -2.99 7.73
CA TYR A 37 -5.91 -4.04 6.91
C TYR A 37 -5.62 -5.40 7.52
N THR A 38 -6.68 -6.18 7.77
CA THR A 38 -6.58 -7.55 8.29
C THR A 38 -5.96 -8.51 7.28
N GLU A 39 -6.14 -8.24 5.99
CA GLU A 39 -5.64 -9.08 4.91
C GLU A 39 -4.87 -8.28 3.87
N VAL A 40 -3.70 -8.82 3.49
CA VAL A 40 -2.84 -8.29 2.43
C VAL A 40 -3.57 -8.25 1.09
N SER A 41 -4.46 -9.22 0.82
CA SER A 41 -5.28 -9.26 -0.39
C SER A 41 -6.19 -8.04 -0.50
N ASN A 42 -6.83 -7.67 0.62
CA ASN A 42 -7.74 -6.53 0.68
C ASN A 42 -6.98 -5.21 0.54
N PHE A 43 -5.81 -5.12 1.18
CA PHE A 43 -4.87 -4.03 0.99
C PHE A 43 -4.41 -3.92 -0.47
N ARG A 44 -4.04 -5.02 -1.13
CA ARG A 44 -3.59 -5.03 -2.53
C ARG A 44 -4.69 -4.53 -3.47
N CYS A 45 -5.94 -4.95 -3.29
CA CYS A 45 -7.07 -4.46 -4.09
C CYS A 45 -7.30 -2.96 -3.89
N ALA A 46 -7.30 -2.48 -2.63
CA ALA A 46 -7.46 -1.06 -2.32
C ALA A 46 -6.29 -0.22 -2.87
N PHE A 47 -5.06 -0.67 -2.65
CA PHE A 47 -3.85 -0.03 -3.13
C PHE A 47 -3.81 0.01 -4.65
N LYS A 48 -4.13 -1.10 -5.34
CA LYS A 48 -4.19 -1.13 -6.81
C LYS A 48 -5.23 -0.16 -7.36
N ARG A 49 -6.37 0.00 -6.67
CA ARG A 49 -7.42 0.95 -7.07
C ARG A 49 -6.98 2.41 -6.98
N TRP A 50 -6.04 2.75 -6.09
CA TRP A 50 -5.59 4.12 -5.85
C TRP A 50 -4.24 4.44 -6.50
N ALA A 51 -3.29 3.51 -6.38
CA ALA A 51 -1.94 3.58 -6.95
C ALA A 51 -1.90 3.26 -8.45
N ASN A 52 -2.98 2.68 -8.98
CA ASN A 52 -3.06 2.08 -10.31
C ASN A 52 -2.03 0.95 -10.57
N CYS A 53 -1.30 0.53 -9.53
CA CYS A 53 -0.25 -0.50 -9.58
C CYS A 53 -0.28 -1.35 -8.31
N SER A 54 0.24 -2.57 -8.39
CA SER A 54 0.37 -3.45 -7.22
C SER A 54 1.47 -2.94 -6.29
N PRO A 55 1.36 -3.14 -4.96
CA PRO A 55 2.39 -2.71 -4.00
C PRO A 55 3.74 -3.38 -4.25
N GLN A 56 3.77 -4.62 -4.79
CA GLN A 56 4.99 -5.24 -5.29
C GLN A 56 5.60 -4.46 -6.47
N THR A 57 4.82 -4.09 -7.48
CA THR A 57 5.32 -3.31 -8.62
C THR A 57 5.89 -1.97 -8.15
N PHE A 58 5.21 -1.31 -7.21
CA PHE A 58 5.68 -0.06 -6.62
C PHE A 58 7.03 -0.25 -5.91
N ARG A 59 7.17 -1.32 -5.11
CA ARG A 59 8.43 -1.65 -4.43
C ARG A 59 9.54 -2.04 -5.41
N ASN A 60 9.22 -2.74 -6.49
CA ASN A 60 10.18 -3.09 -7.53
C ASN A 60 10.69 -1.83 -8.25
N SER A 61 9.79 -0.88 -8.48
CA SER A 61 10.15 0.43 -9.05
C SER A 61 11.05 1.26 -8.13
N LEU A 62 11.11 0.98 -6.82
CA LEU A 62 12.02 1.64 -5.88
C LEU A 62 13.43 1.04 -5.89
N GLY A 63 13.67 -0.01 -6.68
CA GLY A 63 14.99 -0.64 -6.81
C GLY A 63 15.41 -1.42 -5.56
N VAL A 64 14.47 -1.75 -4.67
CA VAL A 64 14.73 -2.65 -3.54
C VAL A 64 14.60 -4.08 -4.06
N PRO A 65 15.70 -4.84 -4.18
CA PRO A 65 15.61 -6.23 -4.59
C PRO A 65 14.79 -7.01 -3.56
N PHE A 66 13.81 -7.77 -4.05
CA PHE A 66 13.10 -8.76 -3.25
C PHE A 66 14.04 -9.94 -3.07
N ASP A 67 14.88 -9.87 -2.03
CA ASP A 67 15.64 -11.04 -1.62
C ASP A 67 14.63 -12.07 -1.08
N ASN A 68 14.57 -13.24 -1.73
CA ASN A 68 13.82 -14.40 -1.26
C ASN A 68 14.79 -15.57 -1.07
#